data_AF-A0A7X6D988-F1
#
_entry.id   AF-A0A7X6D988-F1
#
_cell.length_a   1.000
_cell.length_b   1.000
_cell.length_c   1.000
_cell.angle_alpha   90.00
_cell.angle_beta   90.00
_cell.angle_gamma   90.00
#
_symmetry.space_group_name_H-M   'P 1'
#
loop_
_entity.id
_entity.type
_entity.pdbx_description
1 polymer ?
#
loop_
_entity_poly.entity_id
_entity_poly.type
_entity_poly.pdbx_seq_one_letter_code
_entity_poly.pdbx_strand_id
1 'polypeptide(L)'
;MIIHATKKALPLFSYLTPSKDVDEAKIRSNQNPLNSWHANYFNVNRKKMLLLVNDASLYTILIPDVNATRKKELDKLISEALKIQLKADDFLTSLTDPYLEQLGEIEVATGYNRKVTSTSNHFILMLENYIFEERKALSPTKLASWLNEVPVSSLKYVYPFRELKAWLSGEEKPISNKGLVVNGKVKIDKTWDDFSVWQEKSNKVECEELDPMTLEQDYIRHSENLVNGFITYLEKEENLSNKVVRRHADNASVFMDFLMFSVLYTPLGDRTDLTIYFYWLIDKGIVMSDYGFNGQIAALKKFYQFLYYVNEIDAQELKERKENIRNSKEIIFDLLS
;
A
#
# COMPACT_ATOMS: atom_id res chain seq x y z
N MET A 1 -12.13 9.66 -18.52
CA MET A 1 -11.91 9.43 -17.09
C MET A 1 -13.27 9.13 -16.50
N ILE A 2 -13.43 8.03 -15.76
CA ILE A 2 -14.70 7.71 -15.13
C ILE A 2 -14.60 8.06 -13.64
N ILE A 3 -15.52 8.89 -13.15
CA ILE A 3 -15.61 9.26 -11.74
C ILE A 3 -16.85 8.63 -11.12
N HIS A 4 -16.63 7.75 -10.16
CA HIS A 4 -17.65 7.08 -9.37
C HIS A 4 -17.92 7.86 -8.08
N ALA A 5 -18.94 8.71 -8.10
CA ALA A 5 -19.28 9.53 -6.95
C ALA A 5 -20.17 8.78 -5.96
N THR A 6 -19.91 8.96 -4.65
CA THR A 6 -20.87 8.56 -3.61
C THR A 6 -22.18 9.31 -3.80
N LYS A 7 -23.30 8.74 -3.31
CA LYS A 7 -24.62 9.42 -3.36
C LYS A 7 -24.55 10.84 -2.78
N LYS A 8 -23.74 11.03 -1.74
CA LYS A 8 -23.50 12.33 -1.09
C LYS A 8 -22.79 13.30 -2.03
N ALA A 9 -21.74 12.84 -2.72
CA ALA A 9 -20.90 13.69 -3.59
C ALA A 9 -21.49 13.94 -4.98
N LEU A 10 -22.39 13.09 -5.46
CA LEU A 10 -22.99 13.18 -6.81
C LEU A 10 -23.51 14.58 -7.19
N PRO A 11 -24.18 15.36 -6.31
CA PRO A 11 -24.65 16.71 -6.64
C PRO A 11 -23.53 17.71 -7.02
N LEU A 12 -22.28 17.47 -6.59
CA LEU A 12 -21.14 18.31 -6.95
C LEU A 12 -20.81 18.21 -8.44
N PHE A 13 -21.15 17.09 -9.07
CA PHE A 13 -20.85 16.78 -10.46
C PHE A 13 -21.99 17.12 -11.44
N SER A 14 -22.96 17.93 -11.00
CA SER A 14 -24.19 18.23 -11.77
C SER A 14 -23.99 18.90 -13.14
N TYR A 15 -22.79 19.39 -13.45
CA TYR A 15 -22.44 19.99 -14.75
C TYR A 15 -21.61 19.06 -15.65
N LEU A 16 -21.24 17.87 -15.18
CA LEU A 16 -20.48 16.90 -15.97
C LEU A 16 -21.39 15.85 -16.59
N THR A 17 -20.89 15.19 -17.63
CA THR A 17 -21.63 14.17 -18.38
C THR A 17 -21.97 12.98 -17.47
N PRO A 18 -23.25 12.71 -17.19
CA PRO A 18 -23.64 11.51 -16.47
C PRO A 18 -23.45 10.28 -17.35
N SER A 19 -23.06 9.17 -16.74
CA SER A 19 -23.00 7.89 -17.42
C SER A 19 -24.40 7.45 -17.88
N LYS A 20 -24.51 7.00 -19.13
CA LYS A 20 -25.78 6.51 -19.72
C LYS A 20 -26.16 5.14 -19.19
N ASP A 21 -25.15 4.30 -18.91
CA ASP A 21 -25.30 2.96 -18.36
C ASP A 21 -24.28 2.76 -17.22
N VAL A 22 -24.81 2.65 -16.01
CA VAL A 22 -24.01 2.52 -14.79
C VAL A 22 -23.25 1.18 -14.77
N ASP A 23 -23.81 0.10 -15.33
CA ASP A 23 -23.16 -1.21 -15.34
C ASP A 23 -22.06 -1.26 -16.41
N GLU A 24 -22.27 -0.63 -17.56
CA GLU A 24 -21.22 -0.45 -18.58
C GLU A 24 -20.04 0.38 -18.03
N ALA A 25 -20.32 1.46 -17.30
CA ALA A 25 -19.27 2.24 -16.64
C ALA A 25 -18.46 1.40 -15.66
N LYS A 26 -19.11 0.55 -14.85
CA LYS A 26 -18.39 -0.37 -13.94
C LYS A 26 -17.50 -1.35 -14.70
N ILE A 27 -17.98 -1.90 -15.81
CA ILE A 27 -17.20 -2.84 -16.63
C ILE A 27 -15.94 -2.15 -17.17
N ARG A 28 -16.09 -0.95 -17.77
CA ARG A 28 -14.95 -0.16 -18.27
C ARG A 28 -13.97 0.21 -17.16
N SER A 29 -14.47 0.61 -15.99
CA SER A 29 -13.65 0.93 -14.83
C SER A 29 -12.88 -0.27 -14.27
N ASN A 30 -13.46 -1.47 -14.28
CA ASN A 30 -12.74 -2.69 -13.91
C ASN A 30 -11.69 -3.10 -14.94
N GLN A 31 -11.93 -2.84 -16.23
CA GLN A 31 -10.99 -3.12 -17.31
C GLN A 31 -9.81 -2.14 -17.32
N ASN A 32 -10.06 -0.89 -16.94
CA ASN A 32 -9.04 0.15 -16.86
C ASN A 32 -9.16 0.93 -15.55
N PRO A 33 -8.72 0.34 -14.42
CA PRO A 33 -8.84 0.95 -13.11
C PRO A 33 -7.95 2.18 -12.95
N LEU A 34 -6.89 2.32 -13.76
CA LEU A 34 -6.03 3.50 -13.76
C LEU A 34 -6.81 4.75 -14.22
N ASN A 35 -7.76 4.59 -15.14
CA ASN A 35 -8.61 5.68 -15.64
C ASN A 35 -9.94 5.83 -14.87
N SER A 36 -10.10 5.08 -13.78
CA SER A 36 -11.27 5.11 -12.90
C SER A 36 -10.92 5.71 -11.53
N TRP A 37 -11.81 6.54 -11.02
CA TRP A 37 -11.63 7.26 -9.77
C TRP A 37 -12.91 7.24 -8.94
N HIS A 38 -12.82 7.17 -7.62
CA HIS A 38 -13.93 7.35 -6.70
C HIS A 38 -13.93 8.76 -6.10
N ALA A 39 -15.13 9.34 -5.97
CA ALA A 39 -15.32 10.66 -5.40
C ALA A 39 -16.14 10.63 -4.11
N ASN A 40 -15.62 11.29 -3.08
CA ASN A 40 -16.34 11.59 -1.86
C ASN A 40 -16.00 13.01 -1.38
N TYR A 41 -16.68 13.54 -0.37
CA TYR A 41 -16.30 14.83 0.21
C TYR A 41 -16.52 14.88 1.71
N PHE A 42 -15.73 15.75 2.34
CA PHE A 42 -15.86 16.14 3.74
C PHE A 42 -15.87 17.67 3.85
N ASN A 43 -16.17 18.19 5.04
CA ASN A 43 -16.30 19.63 5.25
C ASN A 43 -15.17 20.14 6.13
N VAL A 44 -14.47 21.18 5.66
CA VAL A 44 -13.50 21.93 6.47
C VAL A 44 -13.98 23.37 6.54
N ASN A 45 -14.25 23.89 7.75
CA ASN A 45 -14.77 25.24 7.94
C ASN A 45 -15.98 25.58 7.05
N ARG A 46 -16.95 24.63 6.98
CA ARG A 46 -18.16 24.69 6.14
C ARG A 46 -17.93 24.67 4.62
N LYS A 47 -16.68 24.54 4.16
CA LYS A 47 -16.31 24.38 2.75
C LYS A 47 -16.19 22.90 2.41
N LYS A 48 -16.74 22.50 1.26
CA LYS A 48 -16.64 21.12 0.78
C LYS A 48 -15.25 20.87 0.20
N MET A 49 -14.52 19.95 0.82
CA MET A 49 -13.27 19.38 0.32
C MET A 49 -13.60 18.12 -0.47
N LEU A 50 -13.51 18.19 -1.79
CA LEU A 50 -13.71 17.04 -2.65
C LEU A 50 -12.44 16.18 -2.64
N LEU A 51 -12.61 14.89 -2.34
CA LEU A 51 -11.59 13.86 -2.34
C LEU A 51 -11.84 12.95 -3.55
N LEU A 52 -10.83 12.84 -4.41
CA LEU A 52 -10.80 11.87 -5.50
C LEU A 52 -9.71 10.85 -5.20
N VAL A 53 -10.04 9.56 -5.36
CA VAL A 53 -9.15 8.42 -5.09
C VAL A 53 -9.11 7.55 -6.33
N ASN A 54 -7.93 7.26 -6.86
CA ASN A 54 -7.75 6.39 -8.02
C ASN A 54 -8.08 4.93 -7.69
N ASP A 55 -8.74 4.20 -8.59
CA ASP A 55 -9.19 2.84 -8.31
C ASP A 55 -8.05 1.81 -8.36
N ALA A 56 -7.03 2.06 -9.16
CA ALA A 56 -5.87 1.18 -9.29
C ALA A 56 -4.88 1.37 -8.14
N SER A 57 -4.57 2.63 -7.82
CA SER A 57 -3.49 2.98 -6.90
C SER A 57 -3.90 3.57 -5.57
N LEU A 58 -5.19 3.88 -5.38
CA LEU A 58 -5.70 4.68 -4.25
C LEU A 58 -5.04 6.06 -4.12
N TYR A 59 -4.30 6.49 -5.16
CA TYR A 59 -3.69 7.81 -5.20
C TYR A 59 -4.78 8.87 -5.10
N THR A 60 -4.55 9.83 -4.23
CA THR A 60 -5.55 10.76 -3.76
C THR A 60 -5.20 12.18 -4.18
N ILE A 61 -6.21 12.91 -4.64
CA ILE A 61 -6.12 14.35 -4.88
C ILE A 61 -7.26 15.06 -4.14
N LEU A 62 -7.00 16.29 -3.69
CA LEU A 62 -7.96 17.11 -2.96
C LEU A 62 -8.28 18.40 -3.72
N ILE A 63 -9.57 18.68 -3.91
CA ILE A 63 -10.05 19.92 -4.51
C ILE A 63 -10.81 20.69 -3.43
N PRO A 64 -10.28 21.83 -2.94
CA PRO A 64 -10.92 22.58 -1.87
C PRO A 64 -12.15 23.32 -2.35
N ASP A 65 -13.01 23.76 -1.42
CA ASP A 65 -14.07 24.76 -1.63
C ASP A 65 -14.93 24.54 -2.90
N VAL A 66 -15.43 23.32 -3.10
CA VAL A 66 -16.34 23.00 -4.23
C VAL A 66 -17.74 23.52 -3.91
N ASN A 67 -17.97 24.79 -4.23
CA ASN A 67 -19.23 25.50 -4.03
C ASN A 67 -20.07 25.60 -5.33
N ALA A 68 -21.23 26.27 -5.26
CA ALA A 68 -22.18 26.36 -6.36
C ALA A 68 -21.62 27.02 -7.63
N THR A 69 -20.66 27.93 -7.49
CA THR A 69 -19.98 28.59 -8.61
C THR A 69 -18.93 27.66 -9.20
N ARG A 70 -18.08 27.07 -8.36
CA ARG A 70 -16.94 26.26 -8.79
C ARG A 70 -17.31 24.92 -9.40
N LYS A 71 -18.49 24.37 -9.07
CA LYS A 71 -18.97 23.13 -9.72
C LYS A 71 -19.19 23.26 -11.24
N LYS A 72 -19.28 24.48 -11.78
CA LYS A 72 -19.41 24.72 -13.24
C LYS A 72 -18.12 24.47 -14.01
N GLU A 73 -16.98 24.51 -13.32
CA GLU A 73 -15.64 24.35 -13.89
C GLU A 73 -14.94 23.15 -13.25
N LEU A 74 -15.72 22.18 -12.75
CA LEU A 74 -15.19 21.08 -11.96
C LEU A 74 -14.27 20.17 -12.78
N ASP A 75 -14.54 20.03 -14.07
CA ASP A 75 -13.68 19.34 -15.04
C ASP A 75 -12.26 19.93 -15.09
N LYS A 76 -12.17 21.26 -15.21
CA LYS A 76 -10.90 22.00 -15.22
C LYS A 76 -10.21 21.89 -13.87
N LEU A 77 -10.96 22.07 -12.78
CA LEU A 77 -10.43 21.98 -11.41
C LEU A 77 -9.86 20.59 -11.09
N ILE A 78 -10.49 19.52 -11.57
CA ILE A 78 -9.99 18.15 -11.41
C ILE A 78 -8.69 17.96 -12.18
N SER A 79 -8.66 18.40 -13.45
CA SER A 79 -7.49 18.29 -14.31
C SER A 79 -6.30 19.08 -13.76
N GLU A 80 -6.54 20.30 -13.28
CA GLU A 80 -5.53 21.15 -12.65
C GLU A 80 -5.04 20.56 -11.32
N ALA A 81 -5.95 20.10 -10.45
CA ALA A 81 -5.57 19.49 -9.18
C ALA A 81 -4.73 18.23 -9.39
N LEU A 82 -5.06 17.38 -10.37
CA LEU A 82 -4.28 16.21 -10.71
C LEU A 82 -2.87 16.58 -11.19
N LYS A 83 -2.76 17.55 -12.11
CA LYS A 83 -1.47 18.07 -12.59
C LYS A 83 -0.61 18.64 -11.47
N ILE A 84 -1.20 19.46 -10.62
CA ILE A 84 -0.51 20.08 -9.47
C ILE A 84 -0.07 19.01 -8.48
N GLN A 85 -0.92 18.01 -8.19
CA GLN A 85 -0.56 16.96 -7.24
C GLN A 85 0.56 16.08 -7.77
N LEU A 86 0.47 15.61 -9.02
CA LEU A 86 1.51 14.78 -9.63
C LEU A 86 2.86 15.51 -9.64
N LYS A 87 2.86 16.81 -9.92
CA LYS A 87 4.07 17.63 -9.84
C LYS A 87 4.59 17.79 -8.41
N ALA A 88 3.69 17.94 -7.44
CA ALA A 88 4.06 18.11 -6.04
C ALA A 88 4.62 16.83 -5.40
N ASP A 89 4.20 15.66 -5.89
CA ASP A 89 4.73 14.34 -5.50
C ASP A 89 5.90 13.90 -6.41
N ASP A 90 6.55 14.85 -7.10
CA ASP A 90 7.75 14.68 -7.92
C ASP A 90 7.67 13.60 -9.03
N PHE A 91 6.49 13.43 -9.63
CA PHE A 91 6.36 12.54 -10.79
C PHE A 91 7.04 13.13 -12.03
N LEU A 92 7.73 12.27 -12.80
CA LEU A 92 8.35 12.64 -14.07
C LEU A 92 7.27 13.01 -15.11
N THR A 93 7.44 14.16 -15.77
CA THR A 93 6.53 14.62 -16.84
C THR A 93 6.44 13.63 -18.00
N SER A 94 7.54 12.94 -18.31
CA SER A 94 7.57 11.87 -19.32
C SER A 94 6.62 10.71 -19.04
N LEU A 95 6.23 10.49 -17.78
CA LEU A 95 5.25 9.48 -17.39
C LEU A 95 3.84 10.06 -17.27
N THR A 96 3.73 11.30 -16.81
CA THR A 96 2.43 11.90 -16.47
C THR A 96 1.74 12.57 -17.65
N ASP A 97 2.47 13.17 -18.60
CA ASP A 97 1.86 13.82 -19.77
C ASP A 97 1.05 12.83 -20.63
N PRO A 98 1.58 11.64 -21.01
CA PRO A 98 0.80 10.66 -21.78
C PRO A 98 -0.43 10.15 -21.03
N TYR A 99 -0.31 9.97 -19.70
CA TYR A 99 -1.43 9.54 -18.87
C TYR A 99 -2.54 10.60 -18.81
N LEU A 100 -2.18 11.87 -18.62
CA LEU A 100 -3.13 12.98 -18.60
C LEU A 100 -3.83 13.17 -19.94
N GLU A 101 -3.12 12.97 -21.07
CA GLU A 101 -3.72 12.98 -22.40
C GLU A 101 -4.72 11.83 -22.60
N GLN A 102 -4.39 10.63 -22.11
CA GLN A 102 -5.24 9.44 -22.21
C GLN A 102 -6.53 9.53 -21.38
N LEU A 103 -6.53 10.31 -20.29
CA LEU A 103 -7.71 10.42 -19.42
C LEU A 103 -8.94 10.96 -20.17
N GLY A 104 -8.77 11.84 -21.16
CA GLY A 104 -9.89 12.35 -21.95
C GLY A 104 -11.00 13.02 -21.12
N GLU A 105 -12.23 13.05 -21.65
CA GLU A 105 -13.37 13.69 -20.99
C GLU A 105 -13.82 12.96 -19.72
N ILE A 106 -14.42 13.71 -18.78
CA ILE A 106 -14.92 13.17 -17.52
C ILE A 106 -16.38 12.69 -17.67
N GLU A 107 -16.58 11.41 -17.41
CA GLU A 107 -17.88 10.77 -17.28
C GLU A 107 -18.16 10.45 -15.80
N VAL A 108 -19.38 10.68 -15.34
CA VAL A 108 -19.74 10.52 -13.91
C VAL A 108 -20.76 9.40 -13.72
N ALA A 109 -20.38 8.41 -12.91
CA ALA A 109 -21.21 7.28 -12.53
C ALA A 109 -21.42 7.23 -11.00
N THR A 110 -22.30 6.34 -10.55
CA THR A 110 -22.50 6.12 -9.10
C THR A 110 -21.46 5.15 -8.53
N GLY A 111 -21.12 5.34 -7.26
CA GLY A 111 -20.16 4.51 -6.51
C GLY A 111 -20.51 3.02 -6.52
N TYR A 112 -19.54 2.16 -6.86
CA TYR A 112 -19.73 0.71 -6.96
C TYR A 112 -18.66 -0.11 -6.22
N ASN A 113 -17.46 0.43 -6.01
CA ASN A 113 -16.38 -0.29 -5.36
C ASN A 113 -16.41 -0.05 -3.84
N ARG A 114 -16.99 -1.00 -3.10
CA ARG A 114 -17.09 -0.92 -1.63
C ARG A 114 -15.72 -0.82 -0.94
N LYS A 115 -14.69 -1.43 -1.53
CA LYS A 115 -13.33 -1.40 -0.98
C LYS A 115 -12.74 0.01 -1.09
N VAL A 116 -12.76 0.59 -2.28
CA VAL A 116 -12.30 1.98 -2.49
C VAL A 116 -13.14 2.95 -1.67
N THR A 117 -14.46 2.76 -1.61
CA THR A 117 -15.35 3.58 -0.77
C THR A 117 -14.96 3.53 0.71
N SER A 118 -14.62 2.33 1.23
CA SER A 118 -14.15 2.17 2.60
C SER A 118 -12.82 2.89 2.83
N THR A 119 -11.87 2.77 1.91
CA THR A 119 -10.60 3.50 1.97
C THR A 119 -10.82 5.02 1.92
N SER A 120 -11.65 5.52 1.02
CA SER A 120 -11.96 6.95 0.93
C SER A 120 -12.56 7.49 2.24
N ASN A 121 -13.43 6.72 2.90
CA ASN A 121 -13.95 7.10 4.21
C ASN A 121 -12.87 7.11 5.30
N HIS A 122 -11.94 6.14 5.26
CA HIS A 122 -10.81 6.11 6.18
C HIS A 122 -9.87 7.30 5.97
N PHE A 123 -9.55 7.64 4.71
CA PHE A 123 -8.77 8.85 4.37
C PHE A 123 -9.46 10.13 4.83
N ILE A 124 -10.78 10.24 4.69
CA ILE A 124 -11.54 11.37 5.24
C ILE A 124 -11.37 11.45 6.75
N LEU A 125 -11.50 10.34 7.47
CA LEU A 125 -11.33 10.31 8.93
C LEU A 125 -9.91 10.75 9.34
N MET A 126 -8.88 10.24 8.64
CA MET A 126 -7.49 10.64 8.84
C MET A 126 -7.28 12.14 8.66
N LEU A 127 -7.84 12.71 7.58
CA LEU A 127 -7.77 14.15 7.30
C LEU A 127 -8.52 14.98 8.35
N GLU A 128 -9.73 14.56 8.74
CA GLU A 128 -10.53 15.26 9.75
C GLU A 128 -9.80 15.30 11.10
N ASN A 129 -9.18 14.20 11.52
CA ASN A 129 -8.39 14.14 12.74
C ASN A 129 -7.13 15.03 12.64
N TYR A 130 -6.38 14.91 11.54
CA TYR A 130 -5.16 15.70 11.34
C TYR A 130 -5.43 17.21 11.37
N ILE A 131 -6.46 17.67 10.64
CA ILE A 131 -6.85 19.08 10.60
C ILE A 131 -7.31 19.58 11.98
N PHE A 132 -8.01 18.73 12.73
CA PHE A 132 -8.47 19.06 14.07
C PHE A 132 -7.32 19.21 15.07
N GLU A 133 -6.37 18.26 15.08
CA GLU A 133 -5.26 18.22 16.04
C GLU A 133 -4.19 19.27 15.75
N GLU A 134 -3.74 19.38 14.50
CA GLU A 134 -2.62 20.27 14.17
C GLU A 134 -3.03 21.75 14.16
N ARG A 135 -4.32 22.05 14.02
CA ARG A 135 -4.84 23.42 13.75
C ARG A 135 -4.10 24.16 12.63
N LYS A 136 -3.34 23.45 11.80
CA LYS A 136 -2.54 24.01 10.71
C LYS A 136 -3.36 23.99 9.42
N ALA A 137 -3.39 25.13 8.76
CA ALA A 137 -3.91 25.24 7.40
C ALA A 137 -2.88 24.69 6.40
N LEU A 138 -2.73 23.36 6.34
CA LEU A 138 -1.99 22.76 5.22
C LEU A 138 -2.76 22.98 3.92
N SER A 139 -2.01 23.19 2.84
CA SER A 139 -2.61 23.24 1.50
C SER A 139 -3.23 21.88 1.15
N PRO A 140 -4.28 21.83 0.32
CA PRO A 140 -4.88 20.58 -0.14
C PRO A 140 -3.85 19.61 -0.73
N THR A 141 -2.85 20.14 -1.44
CA THR A 141 -1.76 19.36 -2.01
C THR A 141 -0.94 18.65 -0.94
N LYS A 142 -0.54 19.34 0.14
CA LYS A 142 0.22 18.72 1.24
C LYS A 142 -0.59 17.65 1.98
N LEU A 143 -1.88 17.89 2.18
CA LEU A 143 -2.79 16.91 2.79
C LEU A 143 -2.95 15.66 1.91
N ALA A 144 -3.02 15.83 0.59
CA ALA A 144 -3.07 14.73 -0.35
C ALA A 144 -1.73 13.97 -0.44
N SER A 145 -0.59 14.67 -0.49
CA SER A 145 0.74 14.04 -0.45
C SER A 145 0.90 13.20 0.81
N TRP A 146 0.50 13.72 1.97
CA TRP A 146 0.51 12.95 3.22
C TRP A 146 -0.30 11.65 3.12
N LEU A 147 -1.53 11.69 2.58
CA LEU A 147 -2.31 10.47 2.35
C LEU A 147 -1.65 9.52 1.34
N ASN A 148 -1.02 10.08 0.30
CA ASN A 148 -0.33 9.30 -0.73
C ASN A 148 0.94 8.62 -0.20
N GLU A 149 1.44 9.09 0.94
CA GLU A 149 2.56 8.54 1.71
C GLU A 149 2.09 7.69 2.92
N VAL A 150 0.80 7.35 3.01
CA VAL A 150 0.30 6.40 4.01
C VAL A 150 0.20 5.00 3.38
N PRO A 151 0.88 3.99 3.94
CA PRO A 151 0.70 2.58 3.56
C PRO A 151 -0.77 2.15 3.67
N VAL A 152 -1.32 1.58 2.60
CA VAL A 152 -2.73 1.12 2.61
C VAL A 152 -2.80 -0.40 2.53
N SER A 153 -3.41 -1.04 3.52
CA SER A 153 -3.58 -2.50 3.57
C SER A 153 -4.23 -3.09 2.32
N SER A 154 -5.16 -2.36 1.69
CA SER A 154 -5.78 -2.75 0.43
C SER A 154 -4.83 -2.88 -0.76
N LEU A 155 -3.67 -2.21 -0.70
CA LEU A 155 -2.57 -2.25 -1.65
C LEU A 155 -1.41 -3.09 -1.13
N LYS A 156 -1.64 -3.96 -0.14
CA LYS A 156 -0.57 -4.71 0.53
C LYS A 156 0.46 -3.80 1.18
N TYR A 157 -0.02 -2.71 1.81
CA TYR A 157 0.80 -1.73 2.51
C TYR A 157 1.75 -0.94 1.60
N VAL A 158 1.54 -1.00 0.28
CA VAL A 158 2.17 -0.08 -0.66
C VAL A 158 1.56 1.32 -0.50
N TYR A 159 2.41 2.32 -0.64
CA TYR A 159 2.07 3.73 -0.67
C TYR A 159 1.31 4.07 -1.97
N PRO A 160 0.18 4.78 -1.91
CA PRO A 160 -0.56 5.16 -3.11
C PRO A 160 0.29 5.88 -4.17
N PHE A 161 1.27 6.70 -3.77
CA PHE A 161 2.20 7.34 -4.72
C PHE A 161 3.06 6.31 -5.47
N ARG A 162 3.59 5.29 -4.78
CA ARG A 162 4.40 4.24 -5.39
C ARG A 162 3.58 3.35 -6.31
N GLU A 163 2.39 2.96 -5.87
CA GLU A 163 1.50 2.14 -6.69
C GLU A 163 1.14 2.90 -7.98
N LEU A 164 0.80 4.19 -7.91
CA LEU A 164 0.54 4.97 -9.13
C LEU A 164 1.78 5.05 -10.03
N LYS A 165 2.96 5.28 -9.46
CA LYS A 165 4.21 5.33 -10.22
C LYS A 165 4.47 4.03 -10.98
N ALA A 166 4.27 2.87 -10.33
CA ALA A 166 4.40 1.56 -10.97
C ALA A 166 3.39 1.37 -12.12
N TRP A 167 2.14 1.81 -11.93
CA TRP A 167 1.14 1.79 -13.02
C TRP A 167 1.55 2.67 -14.21
N LEU A 168 2.15 3.84 -13.96
CA LEU A 168 2.55 4.78 -15.02
C LEU A 168 3.85 4.39 -15.72
N SER A 169 4.82 3.81 -15.01
CA SER A 169 6.09 3.37 -15.59
C SER A 169 5.94 2.10 -16.44
N GLY A 170 4.82 1.38 -16.31
CA GLY A 170 4.68 0.06 -16.91
C GLY A 170 5.64 -0.96 -16.30
N GLU A 171 6.21 -0.66 -15.13
CA GLU A 171 6.94 -1.65 -14.33
C GLU A 171 5.97 -2.80 -14.08
N GLU A 172 6.27 -3.95 -14.68
CA GLU A 172 5.56 -5.18 -14.39
C GLU A 172 5.63 -5.38 -12.88
N LYS A 173 4.46 -5.44 -12.22
CA LYS A 173 4.36 -6.02 -10.87
C LYS A 173 5.15 -7.32 -10.92
N PRO A 174 6.12 -7.55 -10.01
CA PRO A 174 7.07 -8.63 -10.16
C PRO A 174 6.31 -9.92 -10.47
N ILE A 175 6.49 -10.35 -11.72
CA ILE A 175 5.91 -11.57 -12.24
C ILE A 175 6.49 -12.69 -11.39
N SER A 176 5.58 -13.55 -10.90
CA SER A 176 5.89 -14.80 -10.21
C SER A 176 7.16 -15.43 -10.76
N ASN A 177 8.19 -15.59 -9.92
CA ASN A 177 9.40 -16.30 -10.31
C ASN A 177 9.01 -17.67 -10.90
N LYS A 178 9.34 -17.89 -12.17
CA LYS A 178 9.17 -19.20 -12.82
C LYS A 178 10.22 -20.18 -12.27
N GLY A 179 10.04 -20.61 -11.02
CA GLY A 179 10.79 -21.71 -10.42
C GLY A 179 10.73 -22.95 -11.30
N LEU A 180 11.90 -23.46 -11.66
CA LEU A 180 12.13 -24.73 -12.33
C LEU A 180 12.10 -25.84 -11.27
N VAL A 181 11.39 -26.94 -11.56
CA VAL A 181 11.37 -28.12 -10.68
C VAL A 181 12.62 -28.94 -10.97
N VAL A 182 13.46 -29.15 -9.96
CA VAL A 182 14.60 -30.07 -10.03
C VAL A 182 14.48 -31.04 -8.85
N ASN A 183 14.45 -32.35 -9.13
CA ASN A 183 14.32 -33.41 -8.12
C ASN A 183 13.08 -33.30 -7.22
N GLY A 184 11.93 -32.88 -7.77
CA GLY A 184 10.65 -32.82 -7.04
C GLY A 184 10.52 -31.66 -6.04
N LYS A 185 11.55 -30.82 -5.90
CA LYS A 185 11.53 -29.56 -5.16
C LYS A 185 11.59 -28.38 -6.13
N VAL A 186 10.90 -27.30 -5.78
CA VAL A 186 10.89 -26.06 -6.55
C VAL A 186 12.19 -25.30 -6.28
N LYS A 187 13.03 -25.13 -7.31
CA LYS A 187 14.18 -24.24 -7.18
C LYS A 187 13.70 -22.79 -7.15
N ILE A 188 14.03 -22.07 -6.09
CA ILE A 188 13.78 -20.64 -5.94
C ILE A 188 15.14 -19.95 -6.03
N ASP A 189 15.32 -19.11 -7.05
CA ASP A 189 16.54 -18.33 -7.18
C ASP A 189 16.53 -17.18 -6.16
N LYS A 190 17.63 -17.02 -5.41
CA LYS A 190 17.81 -15.92 -4.46
C LYS A 190 17.97 -14.62 -5.23
N THR A 191 16.95 -13.78 -5.20
CA THR A 191 16.94 -12.45 -5.85
C THR A 191 17.03 -11.30 -4.85
N TRP A 192 17.03 -11.60 -3.56
CA TRP A 192 17.19 -10.63 -2.48
C TRP A 192 18.64 -10.58 -2.01
N ASP A 193 19.05 -9.39 -1.54
CA ASP A 193 20.39 -9.17 -1.00
C ASP A 193 20.66 -10.04 0.24
N ASP A 194 21.95 -10.31 0.50
CA ASP A 194 22.37 -10.99 1.73
C ASP A 194 22.00 -10.17 2.98
N PHE A 195 21.48 -10.81 4.03
CA PHE A 195 21.03 -10.09 5.22
C PHE A 195 22.16 -9.36 5.95
N SER A 196 23.42 -9.78 5.78
CA SER A 196 24.57 -9.13 6.44
C SER A 196 24.87 -7.73 5.91
N VAL A 197 24.46 -7.39 4.68
CA VAL A 197 24.81 -6.09 4.05
C VAL A 197 24.05 -4.91 4.68
N TRP A 198 22.92 -5.15 5.32
CA TRP A 198 22.03 -4.10 5.81
C TRP A 198 22.61 -3.34 7.00
N GLN A 199 23.39 -4.00 7.85
CA GLN A 199 24.07 -3.32 8.95
C GLN A 199 25.13 -2.36 8.43
N GLU A 200 25.91 -2.76 7.41
CA GLU A 200 26.90 -1.90 6.78
C GLU A 200 26.23 -0.71 6.08
N LYS A 201 25.14 -0.95 5.33
CA LYS A 201 24.39 0.13 4.68
C LYS A 201 23.78 1.12 5.70
N SER A 202 23.27 0.62 6.83
CA SER A 202 22.77 1.47 7.92
C SER A 202 23.88 2.34 8.52
N ASN A 203 25.05 1.76 8.78
CA ASN A 203 26.20 2.51 9.30
C ASN A 203 26.67 3.59 8.32
N LYS A 204 26.62 3.31 7.00
CA LYS A 204 26.94 4.30 5.95
C LYS A 204 25.98 5.48 5.94
N VAL A 205 24.71 5.28 6.28
CA VAL A 205 23.76 6.39 6.45
C VAL A 205 24.11 7.23 7.68
N GLU A 206 24.46 6.60 8.80
CA GLU A 206 24.89 7.31 10.01
C GLU A 206 26.17 8.15 9.78
N CYS A 207 27.05 7.69 8.89
CA CYS A 207 28.26 8.42 8.47
C CYS A 207 28.05 9.38 7.29
N GLU A 208 26.81 9.62 6.84
CA GLU A 208 26.46 10.47 5.69
C GLU A 208 27.08 10.02 4.35
N GLU A 209 27.52 8.76 4.25
CA GLU A 209 28.11 8.15 3.05
C GLU A 209 27.06 7.53 2.12
N LEU A 210 25.84 7.33 2.61
CA LEU A 210 24.69 6.84 1.86
C LEU A 210 23.47 7.71 2.14
N ASP A 211 22.74 8.07 1.09
CA ASP A 211 21.48 8.80 1.20
C ASP A 211 20.40 7.90 1.85
N PRO A 212 19.71 8.34 2.93
CA PRO A 212 18.64 7.58 3.57
C PRO A 212 17.55 7.11 2.61
N MET A 213 17.18 7.92 1.61
CA MET A 213 16.16 7.51 0.62
C MET A 213 16.65 6.37 -0.27
N THR A 214 17.94 6.37 -0.60
CA THR A 214 18.58 5.28 -1.37
C THR A 214 18.58 3.98 -0.57
N LEU A 215 18.89 4.04 0.73
CA LEU A 215 18.82 2.89 1.63
C LEU A 215 17.40 2.32 1.71
N GLU A 216 16.40 3.19 1.83
CA GLU A 216 15.00 2.79 1.88
C GLU A 216 14.58 2.08 0.60
N GLN A 217 14.89 2.65 -0.57
CA GLN A 217 14.59 2.05 -1.89
C GLN A 217 15.23 0.68 -2.07
N ASP A 218 16.50 0.55 -1.66
CA ASP A 218 17.19 -0.72 -1.68
C ASP A 218 16.50 -1.75 -0.78
N TYR A 219 16.10 -1.36 0.43
CA TYR A 219 15.42 -2.26 1.36
C TYR A 219 14.05 -2.70 0.84
N ILE A 220 13.29 -1.80 0.23
CA ILE A 220 12.01 -2.13 -0.41
C ILE A 220 12.21 -3.16 -1.50
N ARG A 221 13.19 -2.95 -2.39
CA ARG A 221 13.50 -3.91 -3.46
C ARG A 221 13.89 -5.27 -2.89
N HIS A 222 14.69 -5.29 -1.82
CA HIS A 222 15.06 -6.52 -1.12
C HIS A 222 13.84 -7.23 -0.52
N SER A 223 12.97 -6.50 0.18
CA SER A 223 11.73 -7.01 0.78
C SER A 223 10.80 -7.61 -0.29
N GLU A 224 10.58 -6.91 -1.40
CA GLU A 224 9.77 -7.39 -2.52
C GLU A 224 10.33 -8.67 -3.11
N ASN A 225 11.64 -8.71 -3.38
CA ASN A 225 12.30 -9.89 -3.90
C ASN A 225 12.18 -11.09 -2.96
N LEU A 226 12.35 -10.87 -1.65
CA LEU A 226 12.22 -11.89 -0.63
C LEU A 226 10.79 -12.44 -0.52
N VAL A 227 9.79 -11.55 -0.51
CA VAL A 227 8.37 -11.93 -0.47
C VAL A 227 7.95 -12.64 -1.76
N ASN A 228 8.50 -12.28 -2.92
CA ASN A 228 8.24 -12.99 -4.18
C ASN A 228 8.82 -14.42 -4.17
N GLY A 229 10.01 -14.59 -3.58
CA GLY A 229 10.56 -15.92 -3.27
C GLY A 229 9.60 -16.72 -2.39
N PHE A 230 9.09 -16.11 -1.32
CA PHE A 230 8.14 -16.73 -0.41
C PHE A 230 6.81 -17.10 -1.09
N ILE A 231 6.25 -16.23 -1.94
CA ILE A 231 5.05 -16.53 -2.75
C ILE A 231 5.29 -17.78 -3.60
N THR A 232 6.43 -17.83 -4.29
CA THR A 232 6.79 -18.96 -5.15
C THR A 232 6.89 -20.26 -4.37
N TYR A 233 7.46 -20.22 -3.16
CA TYR A 233 7.48 -21.35 -2.23
C TYR A 233 6.07 -21.80 -1.85
N LEU A 234 5.20 -20.88 -1.43
CA LEU A 234 3.84 -21.21 -1.01
C LEU A 234 2.98 -21.79 -2.14
N GLU A 235 3.14 -21.27 -3.36
CA GLU A 235 2.38 -21.71 -4.53
C GLU A 235 2.85 -23.07 -5.03
N LYS A 236 4.17 -23.25 -5.15
CA LYS A 236 4.72 -24.37 -5.92
C LYS A 236 5.21 -25.52 -5.05
N GLU A 237 5.74 -25.23 -3.87
CA GLU A 237 6.21 -26.27 -2.94
C GLU A 237 5.10 -26.67 -1.98
N GLU A 238 4.44 -25.70 -1.35
CA GLU A 238 3.35 -25.98 -0.40
C GLU A 238 1.99 -26.21 -1.08
N ASN A 239 1.90 -25.94 -2.40
CA ASN A 239 0.70 -26.13 -3.22
C ASN A 239 -0.55 -25.48 -2.60
N LEU A 240 -0.41 -24.27 -2.04
CA LEU A 240 -1.50 -23.56 -1.39
C LEU A 240 -2.36 -22.80 -2.41
N SER A 241 -3.65 -22.64 -2.11
CA SER A 241 -4.54 -21.83 -2.94
C SER A 241 -4.10 -20.36 -2.99
N ASN A 242 -4.34 -19.69 -4.12
CA ASN A 242 -4.03 -18.27 -4.33
C ASN A 242 -4.53 -17.35 -3.19
N LYS A 243 -5.70 -17.64 -2.62
CA LYS A 243 -6.26 -16.88 -1.50
C LYS A 243 -5.41 -17.01 -0.23
N VAL A 244 -4.90 -18.21 0.05
CA VAL A 244 -4.07 -18.51 1.22
C VAL A 244 -2.65 -17.99 1.02
N VAL A 245 -2.08 -18.16 -0.18
CA VAL A 245 -0.78 -17.57 -0.57
C VAL A 245 -0.82 -16.07 -0.36
N ARG A 246 -1.81 -15.38 -0.94
CA ARG A 246 -1.95 -13.93 -0.81
C ARG A 246 -2.01 -13.49 0.65
N ARG A 247 -2.80 -14.17 1.49
CA ARG A 247 -2.90 -13.83 2.92
C ARG A 247 -1.56 -13.97 3.64
N HIS A 248 -0.79 -15.04 3.37
CA HIS A 248 0.52 -15.21 4.00
C HIS A 248 1.55 -14.20 3.47
N ALA A 249 1.53 -13.89 2.18
CA ALA A 249 2.40 -12.89 1.58
C ALA A 249 2.11 -11.48 2.13
N ASP A 250 0.84 -11.07 2.17
CA ASP A 250 0.41 -9.77 2.70
C ASP A 250 0.87 -9.63 4.18
N ASN A 251 0.73 -10.69 4.98
CA ASN A 251 1.19 -10.73 6.37
C ASN A 251 2.73 -10.69 6.53
N ALA A 252 3.46 -11.34 5.62
CA ALA A 252 4.92 -11.29 5.61
C ALA A 252 5.44 -9.90 5.21
N SER A 253 4.78 -9.23 4.26
CA SER A 253 5.10 -7.83 3.90
C SER A 253 4.94 -6.90 5.10
N VAL A 254 3.87 -7.01 5.89
CA VAL A 254 3.69 -6.22 7.12
C VAL A 254 4.86 -6.38 8.09
N PHE A 255 5.38 -7.60 8.21
CA PHE A 255 6.54 -7.86 9.05
C PHE A 255 7.80 -7.18 8.49
N MET A 256 8.04 -7.26 7.19
CA MET A 256 9.16 -6.56 6.55
C MET A 256 9.06 -5.04 6.70
N ASP A 257 7.86 -4.47 6.57
CA ASP A 257 7.63 -3.04 6.73
C ASP A 257 7.91 -2.58 8.17
N PHE A 258 7.52 -3.38 9.17
CA PHE A 258 7.84 -3.12 10.57
C PHE A 258 9.36 -3.03 10.81
N LEU A 259 10.11 -3.95 10.19
CA LEU A 259 11.56 -3.99 10.28
C LEU A 259 12.22 -2.79 9.59
N MET A 260 11.58 -2.19 8.60
CA MET A 260 12.03 -0.93 8.01
C MET A 260 11.68 0.27 8.89
N PHE A 261 10.46 0.29 9.45
CA PHE A 261 9.90 1.44 10.16
C PHE A 261 10.55 1.70 11.53
N SER A 262 10.90 0.64 12.26
CA SER A 262 11.33 0.77 13.66
C SER A 262 12.80 1.17 13.78
N VAL A 263 13.68 0.41 13.13
CA VAL A 263 15.13 0.58 12.97
C VAL A 263 15.46 -0.41 11.86
N LEU A 264 16.22 -0.06 10.81
CA LEU A 264 16.46 -0.91 9.63
C LEU A 264 17.03 -2.29 10.00
N TYR A 265 16.14 -3.23 10.32
CA TYR A 265 16.46 -4.57 10.79
C TYR A 265 16.18 -5.58 9.69
N THR A 266 16.77 -6.76 9.85
CA THR A 266 16.51 -7.89 8.96
C THR A 266 15.74 -8.96 9.71
N PRO A 267 14.99 -9.84 9.02
CA PRO A 267 14.30 -10.96 9.66
C PRO A 267 15.21 -11.87 10.49
N LEU A 268 16.53 -11.83 10.23
CA LEU A 268 17.56 -12.61 10.89
C LEU A 268 18.35 -11.83 11.96
N GLY A 269 18.22 -10.50 12.02
CA GLY A 269 18.98 -9.69 12.97
C GLY A 269 18.68 -10.03 14.43
N ASP A 270 19.72 -9.98 15.28
CA ASP A 270 19.62 -10.24 16.72
C ASP A 270 18.70 -9.26 17.45
N ARG A 271 18.45 -8.09 16.85
CA ARG A 271 17.57 -7.04 17.39
C ARG A 271 16.11 -7.17 16.95
N THR A 272 15.78 -8.20 16.18
CA THR A 272 14.40 -8.45 15.75
C THR A 272 13.57 -8.99 16.91
N ASP A 273 12.79 -8.12 17.54
CA ASP A 273 11.89 -8.44 18.65
C ASP A 273 10.45 -8.62 18.17
N LEU A 274 9.98 -9.87 18.15
CA LEU A 274 8.62 -10.19 17.73
C LEU A 274 7.55 -9.75 18.74
N THR A 275 7.92 -9.51 20.00
CA THR A 275 7.02 -8.96 21.00
C THR A 275 6.69 -7.51 20.66
N ILE A 276 7.71 -6.72 20.31
CA ILE A 276 7.52 -5.34 19.85
C ILE A 276 6.70 -5.31 18.55
N TYR A 277 7.01 -6.20 17.60
CA TYR A 277 6.23 -6.33 16.37
C TYR A 277 4.75 -6.60 16.64
N PHE A 278 4.46 -7.60 17.47
CA PHE A 278 3.09 -7.98 17.79
C PHE A 278 2.34 -6.88 18.56
N TYR A 279 3.01 -6.21 19.49
CA TYR A 279 2.45 -5.04 20.17
C TYR A 279 2.13 -3.93 19.16
N TRP A 280 3.06 -3.62 18.25
CA TRP A 280 2.88 -2.60 17.21
C TRP A 280 1.69 -2.90 16.29
N LEU A 281 1.48 -4.17 15.90
CA LEU A 281 0.31 -4.57 15.12
C LEU A 281 -1.03 -4.23 15.80
N ILE A 282 -1.09 -4.38 17.12
CA ILE A 282 -2.29 -4.13 17.92
C ILE A 282 -2.44 -2.62 18.18
N ASP A 283 -1.37 -1.96 18.62
CA ASP A 283 -1.32 -0.51 18.90
C ASP A 283 -1.74 0.32 17.68
N LYS A 284 -1.29 -0.07 16.49
CA LYS A 284 -1.64 0.60 15.23
C LYS A 284 -2.97 0.15 14.62
N GLY A 285 -3.72 -0.73 15.29
CA GLY A 285 -4.99 -1.26 14.79
C GLY A 285 -4.85 -2.05 13.48
N ILE A 286 -3.65 -2.52 13.14
CA ILE A 286 -3.37 -3.33 11.95
C ILE A 286 -4.06 -4.69 12.10
N VAL A 287 -4.07 -5.23 13.32
CA VAL A 287 -4.81 -6.43 13.69
C VAL A 287 -5.74 -6.12 14.86
N MET A 288 -7.04 -6.34 14.65
CA MET A 288 -8.09 -6.07 15.64
C MET A 288 -8.88 -7.32 16.05
N SER A 289 -8.41 -8.51 15.70
CA SER A 289 -9.09 -9.78 16.03
C SER A 289 -8.10 -10.92 16.22
N ASP A 290 -8.48 -11.90 17.06
CA ASP A 290 -7.70 -13.13 17.25
C ASP A 290 -7.46 -13.88 15.95
N TYR A 291 -8.42 -13.83 15.03
CA TYR A 291 -8.28 -14.43 13.70
C TYR A 291 -7.16 -13.76 12.90
N GLY A 292 -7.13 -12.43 12.88
CA GLY A 292 -6.07 -11.66 12.22
C GLY A 292 -4.71 -11.92 12.86
N PHE A 293 -4.66 -11.94 14.20
CA PHE A 293 -3.41 -12.13 14.95
C PHE A 293 -2.81 -13.52 14.74
N ASN A 294 -3.64 -14.56 14.85
CA ASN A 294 -3.20 -15.91 14.53
C ASN A 294 -2.83 -16.07 13.04
N GLY A 295 -3.44 -15.27 12.15
CA GLY A 295 -3.02 -15.17 10.75
C GLY A 295 -1.58 -14.66 10.59
N GLN A 296 -1.18 -13.64 11.36
CA GLN A 296 0.20 -13.12 11.37
C GLN A 296 1.19 -14.16 11.87
N ILE A 297 0.88 -14.81 13.00
CA ILE A 297 1.69 -15.90 13.56
C ILE A 297 1.88 -17.04 12.54
N ALA A 298 0.81 -17.44 11.87
CA ALA A 298 0.87 -18.51 10.88
C ALA A 298 1.73 -18.12 9.66
N ALA A 299 1.66 -16.86 9.22
CA ALA A 299 2.50 -16.34 8.15
C ALA A 299 3.99 -16.31 8.53
N LEU A 300 4.34 -15.77 9.71
CA LEU A 300 5.72 -15.77 10.20
C LEU A 300 6.32 -17.17 10.28
N LYS A 301 5.57 -18.16 10.80
CA LYS A 301 6.04 -19.55 10.86
C LYS A 301 6.35 -20.12 9.47
N LYS A 302 5.51 -19.83 8.48
CA LYS A 302 5.74 -20.25 7.08
C LYS A 302 6.89 -19.47 6.44
N PHE A 303 7.04 -18.19 6.76
CA PHE A 303 8.11 -17.35 6.26
C PHE A 303 9.49 -17.85 6.72
N TYR A 304 9.66 -18.14 8.01
CA TYR A 304 10.91 -18.75 8.50
C TYR A 304 11.10 -20.17 7.95
N GLN A 305 10.03 -20.94 7.72
CA GLN A 305 10.14 -22.24 7.03
C GLN A 305 10.67 -22.09 5.60
N PHE A 306 10.27 -21.03 4.90
CA PHE A 306 10.80 -20.66 3.59
C PHE A 306 12.27 -20.24 3.67
N LEU A 307 12.67 -19.44 4.65
CA LEU A 307 14.08 -19.07 4.85
C LEU A 307 14.96 -20.30 5.07
N TYR A 308 14.46 -21.29 5.82
CA TYR A 308 15.13 -22.60 5.94
C TYR A 308 15.17 -23.35 4.62
N TYR A 309 14.06 -23.37 3.87
CA TYR A 309 13.98 -24.06 2.57
C TYR A 309 15.00 -23.54 1.56
N VAL A 310 15.25 -22.23 1.56
CA VAL A 310 16.23 -21.57 0.68
C VAL A 310 17.63 -21.45 1.31
N ASN A 311 17.87 -22.09 2.46
CA ASN A 311 19.14 -22.14 3.19
C ASN A 311 19.67 -20.79 3.69
N GLU A 312 18.78 -19.84 4.00
CA GLU A 312 19.14 -18.59 4.71
C GLU A 312 19.31 -18.80 6.21
N ILE A 313 18.69 -19.86 6.74
CA ILE A 313 18.84 -20.29 8.12
C ILE A 313 18.97 -21.82 8.20
N ASP A 314 19.60 -22.29 9.26
CA ASP A 314 19.70 -23.71 9.56
C ASP A 314 18.50 -24.26 10.37
N ALA A 315 18.54 -25.56 10.67
CA ALA A 315 17.46 -26.23 11.39
C ALA A 315 17.35 -25.79 12.87
N GLN A 316 18.47 -25.43 13.50
CA GLN A 316 18.50 -24.92 14.86
C GLN A 316 17.90 -23.51 14.90
N GLU A 317 18.33 -22.62 14.01
CA GLU A 317 17.79 -21.27 13.88
C GLU A 317 16.28 -21.30 13.59
N LEU A 318 15.81 -22.17 12.69
CA LEU A 318 14.37 -22.35 12.44
C LEU A 318 13.61 -22.73 13.71
N LYS A 319 14.17 -23.60 14.55
CA LYS A 319 13.56 -24.02 15.82
C LYS A 319 13.50 -22.84 16.79
N GLU A 320 14.59 -22.09 16.92
CA GLU A 320 14.67 -20.90 17.78
C GLU A 320 13.68 -19.82 17.35
N ARG A 321 13.56 -19.55 16.04
CA ARG A 321 12.57 -18.58 15.52
C ARG A 321 11.13 -19.02 15.79
N LYS A 322 10.82 -20.31 15.65
CA LYS A 322 9.49 -20.85 16.00
C LYS A 322 9.19 -20.79 17.50
N GLU A 323 10.20 -20.92 18.34
CA GLU A 323 10.10 -20.75 19.79
C GLU A 323 9.86 -19.28 20.15
N ASN A 324 10.65 -18.37 19.58
CA ASN A 324 10.50 -16.93 19.76
C ASN A 324 9.08 -16.46 19.40
N ILE A 325 8.54 -16.88 18.24
CA ILE A 325 7.15 -16.59 17.85
C ILE A 325 6.14 -17.05 18.91
N ARG A 326 6.38 -18.21 19.55
CA ARG A 326 5.48 -18.74 20.59
C ARG A 326 5.57 -17.91 21.87
N ASN A 327 6.79 -17.64 22.34
CA ASN A 327 7.02 -16.89 23.56
C ASN A 327 6.49 -15.45 23.43
N SER A 328 6.75 -14.78 22.30
CA SER A 328 6.21 -13.43 22.05
C SER A 328 4.69 -13.41 21.95
N LYS A 329 4.05 -14.48 21.43
CA LYS A 329 2.59 -14.61 21.46
C LYS A 329 2.07 -14.67 22.89
N GLU A 330 2.68 -15.48 23.75
CA GLU A 330 2.27 -15.66 25.14
C GLU A 330 2.38 -14.34 25.91
N ILE A 331 3.52 -13.64 25.78
CA ILE A 331 3.73 -12.32 26.40
C ILE A 331 2.63 -11.33 25.99
N ILE A 332 2.27 -11.29 24.70
CA ILE A 332 1.24 -10.36 24.21
C ILE A 332 -0.14 -10.71 24.75
N PHE A 333 -0.47 -12.00 24.89
CA PHE A 333 -1.74 -12.40 25.48
C PHE A 333 -1.82 -12.06 26.96
N ASP A 334 -0.72 -12.24 27.70
CA ASP A 334 -0.63 -11.85 29.11
C ASP A 334 -0.73 -10.32 29.29
N LEU A 335 -0.23 -9.53 28.33
CA LEU A 335 -0.33 -8.06 28.35
C LEU A 335 -1.74 -7.54 28.03
N LEU A 336 -2.58 -8.35 27.36
CA LEU A 336 -3.92 -7.96 26.92
C LEU A 336 -5.05 -8.52 27.79
N SER A 337 -4.75 -9.51 28.64
CA SER A 337 -5.65 -10.05 29.67
C SER A 337 -5.66 -9.16 30.91
#